data_AF-A0A7V4PPC7-F1
#
_entry.id   AF-A0A7V4PPC7-F1
#
_cell.length_a   1.000
_cell.length_b   1.000
_cell.length_c   1.000
_cell.angle_alpha   90.00
_cell.angle_beta   90.00
_cell.angle_gamma   90.00
#
_symmetry.space_group_name_H-M   'P 1'
#
loop_
_entity.id
_entity.type
_entity.pdbx_description
1 polymer ?
#
loop_
_entity_poly.entity_id
_entity_poly.type
_entity_poly.pdbx_seq_one_letter_code
_entity_poly.pdbx_strand_id
1 'polypeptide(L)'
;MNEPIFEALAEVASREDLERWEEAIGKSGTLVARRIWQLFFSPENRKRWTSYLVKKKGISEDQANFILDRIHYLPASKRKPFDTFWTLSSKNLVHTEFPDHQENVRRMAEGPGFELKKFEESILESPPEETLRLLYQIEDFIRAYEINPELSEILKEAGMTGDFGQKGLLPTEWPTFGPVLKTLSEFQSAYNHFQKEMVTILKKFSKMKSPKKKR
;
A
#
# COMPACT_ATOMS: atom_id res chain seq x y z
N MET A 1 10.66 -14.75 10.35
CA MET A 1 9.91 -15.88 9.75
C MET A 1 9.81 -16.98 10.80
N ASN A 2 8.80 -17.84 10.76
CA ASN A 2 8.63 -18.89 11.78
C ASN A 2 9.53 -20.09 11.48
N GLU A 3 10.16 -20.67 12.51
CA GLU A 3 11.09 -21.83 12.39
C GLU A 3 10.57 -22.98 11.52
N PRO A 4 9.28 -23.38 11.61
CA PRO A 4 8.75 -24.46 10.77
C PRO A 4 8.81 -24.18 9.26
N ILE A 5 8.81 -22.90 8.85
CA ILE A 5 8.92 -22.53 7.42
C ILE A 5 10.35 -22.75 6.93
N PHE A 6 11.36 -22.42 7.76
CA PHE A 6 12.75 -22.67 7.41
C PHE A 6 13.02 -24.17 7.29
N GLU A 7 12.53 -24.97 8.24
CA GLU A 7 12.66 -26.43 8.19
C GLU A 7 12.01 -27.02 6.93
N ALA A 8 10.81 -26.54 6.57
CA ALA A 8 10.07 -27.05 5.41
C ALA A 8 10.73 -26.71 4.06
N LEU A 9 11.55 -25.66 4.01
CA LEU A 9 12.17 -25.15 2.78
C LEU A 9 13.70 -25.36 2.73
N ALA A 10 14.28 -26.05 3.71
CA ALA A 10 15.73 -26.22 3.86
C ALA A 10 16.40 -26.90 2.64
N GLU A 11 15.67 -27.75 1.91
CA GLU A 11 16.17 -28.39 0.68
C GLU A 11 16.11 -27.49 -0.56
N VAL A 12 15.36 -26.39 -0.49
CA VAL A 12 15.07 -25.49 -1.63
C VAL A 12 15.90 -24.21 -1.56
N ALA A 13 16.08 -23.65 -0.37
CA ALA A 13 16.82 -22.41 -0.16
C ALA A 13 17.47 -22.35 1.22
N SER A 14 18.55 -21.58 1.32
CA SER A 14 19.19 -21.28 2.60
C SER A 14 18.29 -20.41 3.47
N ARG A 15 18.53 -20.43 4.79
CA ARG A 15 17.82 -19.56 5.74
C ARG A 15 18.03 -18.09 5.40
N GLU A 16 19.26 -17.73 5.07
CA GLU A 16 19.66 -16.38 4.68
C GLU A 16 18.93 -15.92 3.41
N ASP A 17 18.78 -16.80 2.41
CA ASP A 17 18.03 -16.49 1.19
C ASP A 17 16.53 -16.27 1.48
N LEU A 18 15.94 -17.11 2.34
CA LEU A 18 14.53 -16.98 2.72
C LEU A 18 14.27 -15.69 3.50
N GLU A 19 15.15 -15.31 4.42
CA GLU A 19 15.08 -14.04 5.14
C GLU A 19 15.20 -12.84 4.19
N ARG A 20 16.13 -12.91 3.25
CA ARG A 20 16.33 -11.90 2.21
C ARG A 20 15.09 -11.71 1.33
N TRP A 21 14.47 -12.81 0.91
CA TRP A 21 13.21 -12.77 0.16
C TRP A 21 12.04 -12.21 0.97
N GLU A 22 11.88 -12.63 2.22
CA GLU A 22 10.84 -12.13 3.11
C GLU A 22 10.97 -10.63 3.39
N GLU A 23 12.21 -10.15 3.56
CA GLU A 23 12.48 -8.72 3.69
C GLU A 23 12.10 -7.96 2.41
N ALA A 24 12.51 -8.46 1.24
CA ALA A 24 12.19 -7.84 -0.04
C ALA A 24 10.68 -7.81 -0.31
N ILE A 25 9.99 -8.95 -0.18
CA ILE A 25 8.55 -9.08 -0.34
C ILE A 25 7.82 -8.18 0.65
N GLY A 26 8.29 -8.12 1.90
CA GLY A 26 7.75 -7.23 2.92
C GLY A 26 7.77 -5.75 2.55
N LYS A 27 8.72 -5.32 1.70
CA LYS A 27 8.85 -3.92 1.24
C LYS A 27 8.04 -3.62 -0.04
N SER A 28 7.57 -4.64 -0.75
CA SER A 28 6.94 -4.50 -2.07
C SER A 28 5.81 -3.46 -2.13
N GLY A 29 4.84 -3.53 -1.20
CA GLY A 29 3.73 -2.58 -1.13
C GLY A 29 4.18 -1.14 -0.86
N THR A 30 5.18 -0.98 0.01
CA THR A 30 5.79 0.32 0.32
C THR A 30 6.48 0.92 -0.91
N LEU A 31 7.15 0.12 -1.73
CA LEU A 31 7.79 0.60 -2.97
C LEU A 31 6.77 1.03 -4.02
N VAL A 32 5.66 0.28 -4.18
CA VAL A 32 4.54 0.68 -5.05
C VAL A 32 3.95 2.01 -4.57
N ALA A 33 3.74 2.16 -3.26
CA ALA A 33 3.22 3.40 -2.67
C ALA A 33 4.13 4.61 -2.91
N ARG A 34 5.45 4.45 -2.68
CA ARG A 34 6.44 5.50 -2.97
C ARG A 34 6.40 5.90 -4.44
N ARG A 35 6.39 4.93 -5.35
CA ARG A 35 6.38 5.20 -6.80
C ARG A 35 5.14 5.95 -7.25
N ILE A 36 3.95 5.54 -6.80
CA ILE A 36 2.69 6.22 -7.13
C ILE A 36 2.74 7.65 -6.60
N TRP A 37 3.13 7.86 -5.34
CA TRP A 37 3.21 9.20 -4.79
C TRP A 37 4.21 10.06 -5.55
N GLN A 38 5.40 9.54 -5.88
CA GLN A 38 6.43 10.27 -6.62
C GLN A 38 5.97 10.65 -8.04
N LEU A 39 5.21 9.77 -8.73
CA LEU A 39 4.65 10.05 -10.05
C LEU A 39 3.69 11.25 -10.05
N PHE A 40 2.94 11.46 -8.97
CA PHE A 40 1.93 12.52 -8.90
C PHE A 40 2.37 13.76 -8.13
N PHE A 41 3.12 13.60 -7.04
CA PHE A 41 3.27 14.64 -6.01
C PHE A 41 4.71 15.02 -5.72
N SER A 42 5.71 14.37 -6.33
CA SER A 42 7.09 14.84 -6.22
C SER A 42 7.18 16.30 -6.68
N PRO A 43 8.08 17.13 -6.10
CA PRO A 43 8.17 18.54 -6.45
C PRO A 43 8.35 18.79 -7.96
N GLU A 44 9.05 17.89 -8.64
CA GLU A 44 9.26 17.93 -10.09
C GLU A 44 7.99 17.54 -10.85
N ASN A 45 7.41 16.38 -10.55
CA ASN A 45 6.25 15.88 -11.29
C ASN A 45 4.99 16.69 -11.02
N ARG A 46 4.88 17.31 -9.84
CA ARG A 46 3.80 18.24 -9.54
C ARG A 46 3.76 19.40 -10.54
N LYS A 47 4.91 20.02 -10.86
CA LYS A 47 4.98 21.11 -11.85
C LYS A 47 4.51 20.66 -13.22
N ARG A 48 4.93 19.45 -13.62
CA ARG A 48 4.52 18.82 -14.89
C ARG A 48 3.01 18.61 -14.95
N TRP A 49 2.40 18.09 -13.87
CA TRP A 49 0.95 17.96 -13.77
C TRP A 49 0.23 19.31 -13.79
N THR A 50 0.75 20.33 -13.12
CA THR A 50 0.20 21.69 -13.18
C THR A 50 0.20 22.21 -14.62
N SER A 51 1.35 22.14 -15.32
CA SER A 51 1.45 22.55 -16.72
C SER A 51 0.53 21.75 -17.65
N TYR A 52 0.42 20.44 -17.42
CA TYR A 52 -0.50 19.56 -18.15
C TYR A 52 -1.96 20.02 -18.00
N LEU A 53 -2.42 20.26 -16.77
CA LEU A 53 -3.78 20.68 -16.49
C LEU A 53 -4.10 22.05 -17.10
N VAL A 54 -3.18 23.01 -16.99
CA VAL A 54 -3.30 24.33 -17.62
C VAL A 54 -3.49 24.18 -19.14
N LYS A 55 -2.61 23.41 -19.79
CA LYS A 55 -2.67 23.19 -21.25
C LYS A 55 -3.92 22.42 -21.69
N LYS A 56 -4.26 21.34 -20.98
CA LYS A 56 -5.33 20.41 -21.38
C LYS A 56 -6.72 20.93 -21.05
N LYS A 57 -6.87 21.71 -19.98
CA LYS A 57 -8.17 22.19 -19.46
C LYS A 57 -8.36 23.70 -19.58
N GLY A 58 -7.34 24.46 -19.98
CA GLY A 58 -7.43 25.91 -20.11
C GLY A 58 -7.66 26.64 -18.79
N ILE A 59 -7.29 26.02 -17.67
CA ILE A 59 -7.40 26.60 -16.33
C ILE A 59 -6.13 27.36 -15.96
N SER A 60 -6.23 28.27 -15.00
CA SER A 60 -5.07 28.98 -14.45
C SER A 60 -4.14 28.04 -13.65
N GLU A 61 -2.89 28.45 -13.49
CA GLU A 61 -1.92 27.75 -12.66
C GLU A 61 -2.41 27.60 -11.21
N ASP A 62 -3.01 28.65 -10.65
CA ASP A 62 -3.59 28.63 -9.30
C ASP A 62 -4.72 27.61 -9.16
N GLN A 63 -5.60 27.52 -10.16
CA GLN A 63 -6.66 26.50 -10.18
C GLN A 63 -6.09 25.09 -10.28
N ALA A 64 -5.07 24.88 -11.11
CA ALA A 64 -4.40 23.59 -11.24
C ALA A 64 -3.71 23.18 -9.92
N ASN A 65 -2.99 24.09 -9.28
CA ASN A 65 -2.37 23.86 -7.98
C ASN A 65 -3.41 23.57 -6.90
N PHE A 66 -4.51 24.33 -6.88
CA PHE A 66 -5.62 24.10 -5.97
C PHE A 66 -6.23 22.70 -6.12
N ILE A 67 -6.42 22.23 -7.35
CA ILE A 67 -6.90 20.86 -7.61
C ILE A 67 -5.91 19.83 -7.06
N LEU A 68 -4.61 19.98 -7.38
CA LEU A 68 -3.58 19.05 -6.92
C LEU A 68 -3.44 19.03 -5.39
N ASP A 69 -3.64 20.15 -4.70
CA ASP A 69 -3.66 20.22 -3.22
C ASP A 69 -4.82 19.43 -2.59
N ARG A 70 -5.86 19.10 -3.36
CA ARG A 70 -7.03 18.36 -2.85
C ARG A 70 -6.99 16.87 -3.12
N ILE A 71 -6.06 16.40 -3.95
CA ILE A 71 -5.90 14.98 -4.24
C ILE A 71 -4.95 14.37 -3.22
N HIS A 72 -5.42 13.42 -2.42
CA HIS A 72 -4.57 12.71 -1.46
C HIS A 72 -4.42 11.26 -1.88
N TYR A 73 -3.18 10.77 -1.88
CA TYR A 73 -2.91 9.36 -2.08
C TYR A 73 -3.16 8.60 -0.79
N LEU A 74 -3.90 7.51 -0.91
CA LEU A 74 -4.20 6.59 0.16
C LEU A 74 -3.57 5.23 -0.19
N PRO A 75 -2.34 4.93 0.27
CA PRO A 75 -1.74 3.62 0.09
C PRO A 75 -2.65 2.54 0.69
N ALA A 76 -2.66 1.36 0.05
CA ALA A 76 -3.32 0.19 0.60
C ALA A 76 -2.76 -0.18 1.98
N SER A 77 -3.56 -0.91 2.78
CA SER A 77 -3.25 -1.19 4.18
C SER A 77 -1.83 -1.71 4.39
N LYS A 78 -1.11 -1.01 5.26
CA LYS A 78 0.21 -1.40 5.73
C LYS A 78 0.08 -2.52 6.74
N ARG A 79 1.12 -3.37 6.83
CA ARG A 79 1.12 -4.53 7.74
C ARG A 79 2.22 -4.46 8.78
N LYS A 80 3.29 -3.71 8.52
CA LYS A 80 4.40 -3.51 9.45
C LYS A 80 4.45 -2.03 9.83
N PRO A 81 4.67 -1.67 11.11
CA PRO A 81 4.69 -0.27 11.53
C PRO A 81 5.74 0.56 10.76
N PHE A 82 6.82 -0.07 10.33
CA PHE A 82 7.86 0.58 9.53
C PHE A 82 7.40 1.03 8.14
N ASP A 83 6.37 0.41 7.55
CA ASP A 83 5.78 0.85 6.28
C ASP A 83 5.21 2.28 6.41
N THR A 84 4.79 2.68 7.62
CA THR A 84 4.36 4.05 7.91
C THR A 84 5.52 5.00 7.82
N PHE A 85 6.58 4.74 8.59
CA PHE A 85 7.77 5.58 8.62
C PHE A 85 8.48 5.66 7.27
N TRP A 86 8.38 4.63 6.42
CA TRP A 86 8.98 4.65 5.09
C TRP A 86 8.19 5.40 4.03
N THR A 87 6.99 5.85 4.33
CA THR A 87 6.18 6.61 3.37
C THR A 87 5.78 7.96 3.92
N LEU A 88 6.43 8.49 4.95
CA LEU A 88 6.06 9.80 5.46
C LEU A 88 6.24 10.87 4.39
N SER A 89 5.23 11.74 4.31
CA SER A 89 5.27 12.99 3.55
C SER A 89 4.37 14.02 4.21
N SER A 90 4.76 15.28 4.13
CA SER A 90 3.95 16.42 4.57
C SER A 90 2.80 16.74 3.61
N LYS A 91 2.76 16.16 2.40
CA LYS A 91 1.79 16.53 1.36
C LYS A 91 1.14 15.33 0.68
N ASN A 92 -0.14 15.50 0.35
CA ASN A 92 -0.88 14.65 -0.58
C ASN A 92 -0.82 13.15 -0.25
N LEU A 93 -0.73 12.81 1.04
CA LEU A 93 -0.69 11.45 1.53
C LEU A 93 -1.54 11.31 2.78
N VAL A 94 -2.32 10.24 2.84
CA VAL A 94 -3.09 9.84 4.01
C VAL A 94 -2.72 8.40 4.33
N HIS A 95 -2.45 8.10 5.60
CA HIS A 95 -2.19 6.74 6.03
C HIS A 95 -3.48 6.03 6.42
N THR A 96 -3.76 4.88 5.80
CA THR A 96 -4.76 3.93 6.29
C THR A 96 -4.16 3.14 7.43
N GLU A 97 -4.57 3.44 8.65
CA GLU A 97 -4.13 2.66 9.80
C GLU A 97 -5.36 2.21 10.58
N PHE A 98 -5.51 0.89 10.70
CA PHE A 98 -6.40 0.31 11.68
C PHE A 98 -5.87 0.58 13.09
N PRO A 99 -6.71 0.63 14.14
CA PRO A 99 -6.29 0.99 15.48
C PRO A 99 -5.12 0.15 16.04
N ASP A 100 -5.07 -1.13 15.68
CA ASP A 100 -3.97 -2.04 16.03
C ASP A 100 -2.65 -1.65 15.34
N HIS A 101 -2.70 -1.28 14.06
CA HIS A 101 -1.55 -0.78 13.33
C HIS A 101 -1.06 0.57 13.88
N GLN A 102 -1.97 1.49 14.21
CA GLN A 102 -1.62 2.77 14.85
C GLN A 102 -0.85 2.56 16.16
N GLU A 103 -1.31 1.61 16.98
CA GLU A 103 -0.64 1.26 18.23
C GLU A 103 0.76 0.64 17.97
N ASN A 104 0.91 -0.19 16.93
CA ASN A 104 2.21 -0.74 16.55
C ASN A 104 3.17 0.36 16.05
N VAL A 105 2.67 1.34 15.30
CA VAL A 105 3.45 2.51 14.85
C VAL A 105 3.91 3.33 16.04
N ARG A 106 3.01 3.60 17.00
CA ARG A 106 3.35 4.30 18.26
C ARG A 106 4.44 3.57 19.04
N ARG A 107 4.28 2.26 19.26
CA ARG A 107 5.27 1.44 19.99
C ARG A 107 6.65 1.46 19.32
N MET A 108 6.68 1.42 17.99
CA MET A 108 7.92 1.51 17.25
C MET A 108 8.59 2.88 17.43
N ALA A 109 7.81 3.97 17.43
CA ALA A 109 8.33 5.32 17.66
C ALA A 109 8.89 5.54 19.07
N GLU A 110 8.39 4.79 20.07
CA GLU A 110 8.87 4.82 21.45
C GLU A 110 10.08 3.91 21.69
N GLY A 111 10.46 3.11 20.69
CA GLY A 111 11.61 2.22 20.77
C GLY A 111 12.94 2.96 20.92
N PRO A 112 13.94 2.36 21.58
CA PRO A 112 15.26 2.96 21.71
C PRO A 112 15.90 3.17 20.33
N GLY A 113 16.50 4.35 20.11
CA GLY A 113 17.19 4.71 18.87
C GLY A 113 16.27 5.15 17.72
N PHE A 114 14.96 5.26 17.95
CA PHE A 114 14.06 5.84 16.96
C PHE A 114 14.28 7.36 16.83
N GLU A 115 14.40 7.85 15.60
CA GLU A 115 14.57 9.27 15.28
C GLU A 115 13.64 9.64 14.12
N LEU A 116 12.52 10.32 14.42
CA LEU A 116 11.53 10.72 13.42
C LEU A 116 12.14 11.50 12.25
N LYS A 117 13.15 12.35 12.54
CA LYS A 117 13.83 13.18 11.55
C LYS A 117 14.48 12.37 10.43
N LYS A 118 14.88 11.11 10.68
CA LYS A 118 15.43 10.21 9.64
C LYS A 118 14.39 9.78 8.61
N PHE A 119 13.10 9.94 8.93
CA PHE A 119 11.98 9.53 8.11
C PHE A 119 11.24 10.71 7.48
N GLU A 120 11.68 11.95 7.73
CA GLU A 120 11.04 13.14 7.17
C GLU A 120 11.13 13.09 5.64
N GLU A 121 9.97 13.15 4.97
CA GLU A 121 9.84 12.98 3.51
C GLU A 121 10.47 11.68 2.96
N SER A 122 10.52 10.61 3.76
CA SER A 122 11.08 9.30 3.36
C SER A 122 10.42 8.74 2.10
N ILE A 123 9.21 9.21 1.75
CA ILE A 123 8.53 8.81 0.51
C ILE A 123 9.35 9.14 -0.75
N LEU A 124 10.27 10.12 -0.67
CA LEU A 124 11.16 10.54 -1.76
C LEU A 124 12.36 9.62 -1.95
N GLU A 125 12.68 8.78 -0.97
CA GLU A 125 13.83 7.90 -1.03
C GLU A 125 13.69 6.86 -2.15
N SER A 126 14.79 6.65 -2.87
CA SER A 126 14.86 5.58 -3.87
C SER A 126 14.79 4.20 -3.21
N PRO A 127 14.17 3.22 -3.87
CA PRO A 127 14.18 1.84 -3.40
C PRO A 127 15.62 1.30 -3.31
N PRO A 128 15.94 0.46 -2.31
CA PRO A 128 17.21 -0.27 -2.32
C PRO A 128 17.33 -1.11 -3.59
N GLU A 129 18.42 -0.94 -4.33
CA GLU A 129 18.60 -1.55 -5.66
C GLU A 129 18.49 -3.08 -5.61
N GLU A 130 19.06 -3.69 -4.57
CA GLU A 130 18.98 -5.13 -4.36
C GLU A 130 17.55 -5.63 -4.14
N THR A 131 16.78 -4.93 -3.29
CA THR A 131 15.37 -5.24 -3.05
C THR A 131 14.59 -5.16 -4.37
N LEU A 132 14.85 -4.13 -5.16
CA LEU A 132 14.18 -3.97 -6.45
C LEU A 132 14.54 -5.12 -7.41
N ARG A 133 15.83 -5.48 -7.53
CA ARG A 133 16.28 -6.61 -8.37
C ARG A 133 15.64 -7.95 -7.98
N LEU A 134 15.45 -8.22 -6.69
CA LEU A 134 14.76 -9.42 -6.23
C LEU A 134 13.26 -9.37 -6.62
N LEU A 135 12.60 -8.26 -6.29
CA LEU A 135 11.17 -8.11 -6.57
C LEU A 135 10.83 -8.15 -8.06
N TYR A 136 11.72 -7.70 -8.94
CA TYR A 136 11.57 -7.81 -10.39
C TYR A 136 11.60 -9.25 -10.93
N GLN A 137 11.85 -10.25 -10.11
CA GLN A 137 11.68 -11.66 -10.47
C GLN A 137 10.26 -12.18 -10.17
N ILE A 138 9.44 -11.38 -9.47
CA ILE A 138 8.04 -11.71 -9.12
C ILE A 138 7.11 -11.00 -10.10
N GLU A 139 6.39 -11.77 -10.91
CA GLU A 139 5.48 -11.21 -11.93
C GLU A 139 4.42 -10.29 -11.33
N ASP A 140 3.80 -10.68 -10.22
CA ASP A 140 2.79 -9.86 -9.54
C ASP A 140 3.35 -8.51 -9.08
N PHE A 141 4.62 -8.46 -8.66
CA PHE A 141 5.26 -7.19 -8.30
C PHE A 141 5.44 -6.31 -9.53
N ILE A 142 5.98 -6.86 -10.62
CA ILE A 142 6.17 -6.12 -11.88
C ILE A 142 4.83 -5.52 -12.34
N ARG A 143 3.76 -6.32 -12.33
CA ARG A 143 2.41 -5.91 -12.75
C ARG A 143 1.80 -4.84 -11.84
N ALA A 144 2.15 -4.81 -10.55
CA ALA A 144 1.72 -3.77 -9.61
C ALA A 144 2.59 -2.52 -9.63
N TYR A 145 3.87 -2.65 -9.98
CA TYR A 145 4.88 -1.60 -9.87
C TYR A 145 5.08 -0.81 -11.17
N GLU A 146 5.04 -1.49 -12.32
CA GLU A 146 5.10 -0.83 -13.62
C GLU A 146 3.78 -0.18 -14.00
N ILE A 147 3.84 0.81 -14.89
CA ILE A 147 2.65 1.39 -15.51
C ILE A 147 2.17 0.52 -16.67
N ASN A 148 0.93 0.71 -17.09
CA ASN A 148 0.39 0.10 -18.30
C ASN A 148 0.56 1.04 -19.53
N PRO A 149 0.32 0.57 -20.76
CA PRO A 149 0.48 1.39 -21.96
C PRO A 149 -0.40 2.65 -22.01
N GLU A 150 -1.62 2.59 -21.48
CA GLU A 150 -2.53 3.75 -21.42
C GLU A 150 -1.94 4.87 -20.55
N LEU A 151 -1.44 4.51 -19.36
CA LEU A 151 -0.77 5.45 -18.46
C LEU A 151 0.53 6.01 -19.06
N SER A 152 1.26 5.20 -19.84
CA SER A 152 2.49 5.63 -20.50
C SER A 152 2.25 6.82 -21.44
N GLU A 153 1.17 6.78 -22.22
CA GLU A 153 0.81 7.87 -23.12
C GLU A 153 0.39 9.14 -22.36
N ILE A 154 -0.38 9.00 -21.27
CA ILE A 154 -0.78 10.13 -20.43
C ILE A 154 0.45 10.78 -19.76
N LEU A 155 1.37 9.96 -19.23
CA LEU A 155 2.58 10.45 -18.56
C LEU A 155 3.49 11.17 -19.57
N LYS A 156 3.64 10.65 -20.79
CA LYS A 156 4.36 11.35 -21.88
C LYS A 156 3.69 12.68 -22.23
N GLU A 157 2.36 12.70 -22.36
CA GLU A 157 1.61 13.94 -22.65
C GLU A 157 1.81 15.00 -21.54
N ALA A 158 1.91 14.55 -20.29
CA ALA A 158 2.20 15.39 -19.13
C ALA A 158 3.68 15.81 -19.02
N GLY A 159 4.56 15.35 -19.91
CA GLY A 159 5.99 15.69 -19.91
C GLY A 159 6.81 14.92 -18.87
N MET A 160 6.34 13.76 -18.42
CA MET A 160 7.06 12.91 -17.47
C MET A 160 8.24 12.22 -18.15
N THR A 161 9.37 12.21 -17.46
CA THR A 161 10.61 11.57 -17.90
C THR A 161 10.97 10.44 -16.95
N GLY A 162 11.38 9.29 -17.50
CA GLY A 162 11.83 8.14 -16.72
C GLY A 162 11.40 6.83 -17.36
N ASP A 163 12.02 5.74 -16.90
CA ASP A 163 11.55 4.39 -17.22
C ASP A 163 10.56 3.93 -16.15
N PHE A 164 9.30 3.83 -16.55
CA PHE A 164 8.22 3.40 -15.68
C PHE A 164 7.75 1.97 -15.97
N GLY A 165 8.43 1.25 -16.86
CA GLY A 165 7.96 -0.03 -17.38
C GLY A 165 6.66 0.09 -18.16
N GLN A 166 6.16 -1.03 -18.68
CA GLN A 166 4.90 -1.09 -19.45
C GLN A 166 4.08 -2.36 -19.19
N LYS A 167 4.49 -3.19 -18.23
CA LYS A 167 3.84 -4.46 -17.89
C LYS A 167 2.80 -4.31 -16.77
N GLY A 168 2.43 -3.07 -16.44
CA GLY A 168 1.43 -2.78 -15.42
C GLY A 168 0.04 -3.29 -15.77
N LEU A 169 -0.78 -3.51 -14.74
CA LEU A 169 -2.16 -3.98 -14.89
C LEU A 169 -3.05 -2.99 -15.63
N LEU A 170 -3.88 -3.51 -16.54
CA LEU A 170 -5.05 -2.83 -17.08
C LEU A 170 -6.21 -2.89 -16.06
N PRO A 171 -7.13 -1.91 -16.07
CA PRO A 171 -8.32 -1.94 -15.21
C PRO A 171 -9.17 -3.21 -15.35
N THR A 172 -9.19 -3.80 -16.55
CA THR A 172 -9.90 -5.06 -16.85
C THR A 172 -9.27 -6.28 -16.18
N GLU A 173 -8.00 -6.21 -15.78
CA GLU A 173 -7.27 -7.31 -15.12
C GLU A 173 -7.34 -7.24 -13.59
N TRP A 174 -7.76 -6.11 -13.03
CA TRP A 174 -7.84 -5.95 -11.57
C TRP A 174 -8.67 -7.02 -10.86
N PRO A 175 -9.82 -7.47 -11.39
CA PRO A 175 -10.64 -8.49 -10.73
C PRO A 175 -9.95 -9.85 -10.58
N THR A 176 -8.94 -10.15 -11.41
CA THR A 176 -8.22 -11.43 -11.39
C THR A 176 -6.83 -11.32 -10.78
N PHE A 177 -6.41 -10.12 -10.38
CA PHE A 177 -5.10 -9.90 -9.79
C PHE A 177 -5.01 -10.51 -8.38
N GLY A 178 -3.98 -11.33 -8.14
CA GLY A 178 -3.82 -12.12 -6.92
C GLY A 178 -4.00 -11.32 -5.61
N PRO A 179 -3.29 -10.18 -5.44
CA PRO A 179 -3.47 -9.32 -4.29
C PRO A 179 -4.90 -8.79 -4.09
N VAL A 180 -5.63 -8.47 -5.16
CA VAL A 180 -7.03 -8.01 -5.09
C VAL A 180 -7.93 -9.15 -4.61
N LEU A 181 -7.81 -10.33 -5.24
CA LEU A 181 -8.58 -11.52 -4.86
C LEU A 181 -8.36 -11.91 -3.39
N LYS A 182 -7.09 -11.93 -2.95
CA LYS A 182 -6.73 -12.22 -1.56
C LYS A 182 -7.37 -11.23 -0.61
N THR A 183 -7.19 -9.93 -0.86
CA THR A 183 -7.66 -8.86 0.04
C THR A 183 -9.20 -8.89 0.16
N LEU A 184 -9.92 -9.05 -0.96
CA LEU A 184 -11.37 -9.16 -0.96
C LEU A 184 -11.85 -10.39 -0.17
N SER A 185 -11.20 -11.54 -0.35
CA SER A 185 -11.50 -12.77 0.37
C SER A 185 -11.28 -12.63 1.89
N GLU A 186 -10.17 -12.02 2.30
CA GLU A 186 -9.84 -11.76 3.72
C GLU A 186 -10.89 -10.83 4.36
N PHE A 187 -11.24 -9.72 3.70
CA PHE A 187 -12.26 -8.79 4.21
C PHE A 187 -13.65 -9.45 4.29
N GLN A 188 -14.04 -10.19 3.25
CA GLN A 188 -15.32 -10.88 3.24
C GLN A 188 -15.39 -11.92 4.36
N SER A 189 -14.30 -12.68 4.57
CA SER A 189 -14.22 -13.69 5.61
C SER A 189 -14.30 -13.07 7.01
N ALA A 190 -13.58 -11.98 7.24
CA ALA A 190 -13.63 -11.24 8.51
C ALA A 190 -15.03 -10.68 8.80
N TYR A 191 -15.67 -10.06 7.79
CA TYR A 191 -17.03 -9.53 7.92
C TYR A 191 -18.05 -10.63 8.24
N ASN A 192 -17.99 -11.75 7.51
CA ASN A 192 -18.88 -12.89 7.73
C ASN A 192 -18.70 -13.49 9.13
N HIS A 193 -17.46 -13.59 9.61
CA HIS A 193 -17.16 -14.05 10.95
C HIS A 193 -17.75 -13.11 12.01
N PHE A 194 -17.51 -11.80 11.88
CA PHE A 194 -18.07 -10.79 12.78
C PHE A 194 -19.60 -10.82 12.79
N GLN A 195 -20.24 -10.86 11.63
CA GLN A 195 -21.69 -10.94 11.52
C GLN A 195 -22.25 -12.17 12.25
N LYS A 196 -21.60 -13.32 12.09
CA LYS A 196 -21.99 -14.58 12.77
C LYS A 196 -21.84 -14.48 14.28
N GLU A 197 -20.75 -13.91 14.78
CA GLU A 197 -20.54 -13.64 16.20
C GLU A 197 -21.62 -12.72 16.77
N MET A 198 -21.89 -11.58 16.11
CA MET A 198 -22.91 -10.63 16.54
C MET A 198 -24.32 -11.25 16.57
N VAL A 199 -24.71 -12.01 15.54
CA VAL A 199 -25.98 -12.73 15.52
C VAL A 199 -26.06 -13.75 16.66
N THR A 200 -24.96 -14.44 16.95
CA THR A 200 -24.89 -15.41 18.06
C THR A 200 -25.08 -14.73 19.41
N ILE A 201 -24.41 -13.59 19.63
CA ILE A 201 -24.53 -12.77 20.84
C ILE A 201 -25.99 -12.28 21.00
N LEU A 202 -26.58 -11.71 19.95
CA LEU A 202 -27.96 -11.21 19.99
C LEU A 202 -28.98 -12.33 20.27
N LYS A 203 -28.79 -13.51 19.67
CA LYS A 203 -29.62 -14.69 19.95
C LYS A 203 -29.51 -15.16 21.40
N LYS A 204 -28.30 -15.13 21.99
CA LYS A 204 -28.11 -15.43 23.43
C LYS A 204 -28.86 -14.43 24.31
N PHE A 205 -28.77 -13.12 24.02
CA PHE A 205 -29.51 -12.09 24.76
C PHE A 205 -31.03 -12.22 24.63
N SER A 206 -31.54 -12.54 23.44
CA SER A 206 -32.96 -12.79 23.22
C SER A 206 -33.46 -13.97 24.06
N LYS A 207 -32.71 -15.08 24.11
CA LYS A 207 -33.05 -16.26 24.92
C LYS A 207 -32.99 -16.00 26.44
N MET A 208 -32.13 -15.10 26.91
CA MET A 208 -32.06 -14.71 28.32
C MET A 208 -33.22 -13.82 28.76
N LYS A 209 -33.83 -13.06 27.85
CA LYS A 209 -34.96 -12.16 28.15
C LYS A 209 -36.34 -12.84 28.15
N SER A 210 -36.43 -14.11 27.75
CA SER A 210 -37.68 -14.87 27.80
C SER A 210 -37.94 -15.39 29.22
N PRO A 211 -38.92 -14.87 29.99
CA PRO A 211 -39.20 -15.42 31.31
C PRO A 211 -39.73 -16.84 31.14
N LYS A 212 -39.11 -17.82 31.82
CA LYS A 212 -39.69 -19.15 31.97
C LYS A 212 -41.06 -18.98 32.64
N LYS A 213 -42.14 -19.10 31.87
CA LYS A 213 -43.49 -19.34 32.42
C LYS A 213 -43.41 -20.66 33.17
N LYS A 214 -43.20 -20.61 34.49
CA LYS A 214 -43.40 -21.75 35.38
C LYS A 214 -44.91 -22.07 35.33
N ARG A 215 -45.23 -23.26 34.84
CA ARG A 215 -46.53 -23.90 35.05
C ARG A 215 -46.48 -24.68 36.36
#